data_AF-A0A1W9VJ86-F1
#
_entry.id   AF-A0A1W9VJ86-F1
#
_cell.length_a   1.000
_cell.length_b   1.000
_cell.length_c   1.000
_cell.angle_alpha   90.00
_cell.angle_beta   90.00
_cell.angle_gamma   90.00
#
_symmetry.space_group_name_H-M   'P 1'
#
loop_
_entity.id
_entity.type
_entity.pdbx_description
1 polymer ?
#
loop_
_entity_poly.entity_id
_entity_poly.type
_entity_poly.pdbx_seq_one_letter_code
_entity_poly.pdbx_strand_id
1 'polypeptide(L)'
;MVKDFGENIATYGSDAMRLVLLFADKYDDIDNPNKLRFDTYKIQEYSHLLNKIRNASRYVYSKYIGQDNKKIKIKTLIDSIENDTTDYDLWIVHSIKTILDDYEYQLSENNVLELGPKMLSFFKDTLCDKYLESTKLNTDKNTSNVTILSFIFVLRLIKPYIP
;
A
#
# COMPACT_ATOMS: atom_id res chain seq x y z
N MET A 1 22.03 -6.49 19.10
CA MET A 1 20.56 -6.71 19.04
C MET A 1 19.78 -5.53 19.60
N VAL A 2 19.86 -5.18 20.90
CA VAL A 2 19.13 -4.00 21.43
C VAL A 2 19.77 -2.65 21.02
N LYS A 3 21.11 -2.59 20.88
CA LYS A 3 21.80 -1.36 20.44
C LYS A 3 21.43 -0.94 19.02
N ASP A 4 21.34 -1.89 18.10
CA ASP A 4 21.13 -1.62 16.67
C ASP A 4 19.66 -1.24 16.36
N PHE A 5 18.72 -1.58 17.25
CA PHE A 5 17.29 -1.36 17.01
C PHE A 5 16.91 0.12 16.96
N GLY A 6 17.41 0.92 17.91
CA GLY A 6 17.17 2.37 17.95
C GLY A 6 17.82 3.10 16.77
N GLU A 7 19.04 2.70 16.41
CA GLU A 7 19.77 3.25 15.25
C GLU A 7 19.06 2.92 13.93
N ASN A 8 18.55 1.70 13.78
CA ASN A 8 17.78 1.29 12.62
C ASN A 8 16.43 2.04 12.51
N ILE A 9 15.73 2.29 13.62
CA ILE A 9 14.52 3.14 13.61
C ILE A 9 14.86 4.56 13.18
N ALA A 10 15.93 5.14 13.73
CA ALA A 10 16.36 6.49 13.39
C ALA A 10 16.74 6.62 11.90
N THR A 11 17.31 5.56 11.32
CA THR A 11 17.78 5.54 9.93
C THR A 11 16.67 5.22 8.93
N TYR A 12 15.86 4.20 9.20
CA TYR A 12 14.92 3.63 8.22
C TYR A 12 13.44 3.88 8.54
N GLY A 13 13.13 4.33 9.76
CA GLY A 13 11.78 4.56 10.24
C GLY A 13 11.16 3.35 10.95
N SER A 14 10.23 3.63 11.87
CA SER A 14 9.53 2.61 12.67
C SER A 14 8.74 1.63 11.81
N ASP A 15 8.13 2.10 10.72
CA ASP A 15 7.33 1.24 9.84
C ASP A 15 8.18 0.23 9.10
N ALA A 16 9.37 0.62 8.63
CA ALA A 16 10.30 -0.31 7.97
C ALA A 16 10.68 -1.43 8.93
N MET A 17 10.98 -1.07 10.18
CA MET A 17 11.28 -2.03 11.24
C MET A 17 10.09 -2.92 11.56
N ARG A 18 8.87 -2.36 11.64
CA ARG A 18 7.64 -3.13 11.85
C ARG A 18 7.43 -4.17 10.75
N LEU A 19 7.64 -3.81 9.50
CA LEU A 19 7.50 -4.74 8.36
C LEU A 19 8.53 -5.88 8.42
N VAL A 20 9.78 -5.59 8.77
CA VAL A 20 10.79 -6.64 9.00
C VAL A 20 10.39 -7.55 10.15
N LEU A 21 9.90 -7.01 11.27
CA LEU A 21 9.48 -7.84 12.40
C LEU A 21 8.28 -8.73 12.07
N LEU A 22 7.37 -8.26 11.21
CA LEU A 22 6.17 -9.00 10.82
C LEU A 22 6.46 -10.06 9.75
N PHE A 23 7.34 -9.76 8.79
CA PHE A 23 7.48 -10.53 7.55
C PHE A 23 8.89 -11.08 7.30
N ALA A 24 9.88 -10.80 8.13
CA ALA A 24 11.17 -11.47 8.00
C ALA A 24 10.99 -12.97 8.15
N ASP A 25 11.64 -13.71 7.26
CA ASP A 25 11.62 -15.16 7.26
C ASP A 25 12.11 -15.68 8.62
N LYS A 26 11.22 -16.31 9.39
CA LYS A 26 11.60 -17.04 10.62
C LYS A 26 12.43 -18.30 10.34
N TYR A 27 12.66 -18.62 9.06
CA TYR A 27 12.99 -19.96 8.59
C TYR A 27 14.44 -20.16 8.10
N ASP A 28 15.28 -19.12 8.07
CA ASP A 28 16.64 -19.26 7.51
C ASP A 28 17.66 -19.91 8.46
N ASP A 29 17.26 -20.30 9.67
CA ASP A 29 18.12 -21.04 10.61
C ASP A 29 17.37 -22.26 11.16
N ILE A 30 17.53 -23.40 10.48
CA ILE A 30 16.98 -24.71 10.90
C ILE A 30 17.44 -25.06 12.33
N ASP A 31 18.60 -24.54 12.75
CA ASP A 31 19.18 -24.78 14.07
C ASP A 31 18.75 -23.75 15.13
N ASN A 32 18.04 -22.68 14.74
CA ASN A 32 17.57 -21.64 15.66
C ASN A 32 16.29 -20.91 15.18
N PRO A 33 15.13 -21.59 15.15
CA PRO A 33 13.86 -21.06 14.62
C PRO A 33 13.28 -19.84 15.37
N ASN A 34 13.94 -19.40 16.45
CA ASN A 34 13.57 -18.24 17.26
C ASN A 34 14.48 -17.03 17.08
N LYS A 35 15.53 -17.11 16.25
CA LYS A 35 16.47 -16.01 16.06
C LYS A 35 16.08 -15.18 14.84
N LEU A 36 15.36 -14.09 15.10
CA LEU A 36 15.13 -13.07 14.09
C LEU A 36 16.48 -12.49 13.65
N ARG A 37 16.91 -12.78 12.42
CA ARG A 37 18.07 -12.12 11.84
C ARG A 37 17.63 -10.75 11.33
N PHE A 38 18.09 -9.70 12.01
CA PHE A 38 17.95 -8.33 11.52
C PHE A 38 18.87 -8.14 10.32
N ASP A 39 18.34 -8.41 9.13
CA ASP A 39 19.03 -8.11 7.89
C ASP A 39 18.81 -6.64 7.52
N THR A 40 19.85 -5.84 7.63
CA THR A 40 19.82 -4.41 7.25
C THR A 40 19.40 -4.21 5.80
N TYR A 41 19.68 -5.19 4.92
CA TYR A 41 19.22 -5.16 3.54
C TYR A 41 17.68 -5.23 3.44
N LYS A 42 17.03 -6.11 4.21
CA LYS A 42 15.56 -6.21 4.26
C LYS A 42 14.93 -4.94 4.86
N ILE A 43 15.55 -4.36 5.89
CA ILE A 43 15.08 -3.08 6.47
C ILE A 43 15.14 -1.97 5.41
N GLN A 44 16.25 -1.90 4.66
CA GLN A 44 16.42 -0.94 3.58
C GLN A 44 15.39 -1.16 2.45
N GLU A 45 15.12 -2.41 2.07
CA GLU A 45 14.11 -2.76 1.07
C GLU A 45 12.71 -2.23 1.44
N TYR A 46 12.27 -2.49 2.68
CA TYR A 46 10.99 -1.97 3.18
C TYR A 46 11.00 -0.45 3.31
N SER A 47 12.13 0.17 3.69
CA SER A 47 12.25 1.64 3.71
C SER A 47 12.09 2.24 2.30
N HIS A 48 12.64 1.60 1.26
CA HIS A 48 12.44 2.02 -0.13
C HIS A 48 10.98 1.87 -0.58
N LEU A 49 10.32 0.77 -0.20
CA LEU A 49 8.90 0.57 -0.46
C LEU A 49 8.05 1.66 0.20
N LEU A 50 8.30 1.98 1.47
CA LEU A 50 7.58 3.02 2.21
C LEU A 50 7.78 4.41 1.59
N ASN A 51 9.00 4.70 1.11
CA ASN A 51 9.26 5.93 0.36
C ASN A 51 8.48 5.96 -0.96
N LYS A 52 8.34 4.84 -1.66
CA LYS A 52 7.50 4.74 -2.86
C LYS A 52 6.02 5.00 -2.54
N ILE A 53 5.50 4.43 -1.46
CA ILE A 53 4.14 4.69 -0.95
C ILE A 53 3.95 6.20 -0.71
N ARG A 54 4.86 6.80 0.06
CA ARG A 54 4.82 8.23 0.38
C ARG A 54 4.87 9.13 -0.86
N ASN A 55 5.72 8.80 -1.84
CA ASN A 55 5.85 9.56 -3.07
C ASN A 55 4.59 9.45 -3.95
N ALA A 56 4.02 8.25 -4.09
CA ALA A 56 2.78 8.04 -4.82
C ALA A 56 1.61 8.79 -4.16
N SER A 57 1.46 8.72 -2.84
CA SER A 57 0.43 9.46 -2.10
C SER A 57 0.57 10.98 -2.27
N ARG A 58 1.79 11.51 -2.24
CA ARG A 58 2.04 12.94 -2.48
C ARG A 58 1.70 13.37 -3.90
N TYR A 59 2.04 12.55 -4.89
CA TYR A 59 1.68 12.82 -6.27
C TYR A 59 0.16 12.88 -6.44
N VAL A 60 -0.58 11.89 -5.92
CA VAL A 60 -2.05 11.86 -5.97
C VAL A 60 -2.65 13.08 -5.26
N TYR A 61 -2.14 13.42 -4.07
CA TYR A 61 -2.58 14.60 -3.35
C TYR A 61 -2.34 15.88 -4.15
N SER A 62 -1.11 16.09 -4.64
CA SER A 62 -0.75 17.31 -5.37
C SER A 62 -1.50 17.45 -6.69
N LYS A 63 -1.74 16.34 -7.39
CA LYS A 63 -2.37 16.37 -8.72
C LYS A 63 -3.88 16.46 -8.66
N TYR A 64 -4.52 15.76 -7.73
CA TYR A 64 -5.99 15.58 -7.76
C TYR A 64 -6.73 16.20 -6.57
N ILE A 65 -6.03 16.60 -5.49
CA ILE A 65 -6.67 17.09 -4.25
C ILE A 65 -6.27 18.54 -3.94
N GLY A 66 -4.97 18.83 -3.98
CA GLY A 66 -4.37 20.07 -3.46
C GLY A 66 -4.69 21.33 -4.26
N GLN A 67 -5.21 21.21 -5.49
CA GLN A 67 -5.51 22.38 -6.33
C GLN A 67 -6.76 23.15 -5.88
N ASP A 68 -7.73 22.47 -5.26
CA ASP A 68 -9.05 23.06 -4.98
C ASP A 68 -9.41 23.16 -3.49
N ASN A 69 -8.55 22.72 -2.56
CA ASN A 69 -8.86 22.62 -1.12
C ASN A 69 -10.22 21.95 -0.81
N LYS A 70 -10.70 21.09 -1.72
CA LYS A 70 -12.01 20.47 -1.62
C LYS A 70 -12.00 19.44 -0.50
N LYS A 71 -12.96 19.56 0.42
CA LYS A 71 -13.26 18.47 1.36
C LYS A 71 -13.80 17.29 0.56
N ILE A 72 -12.96 16.28 0.37
CA ILE A 72 -13.33 15.05 -0.32
C ILE A 72 -14.24 14.23 0.59
N LYS A 73 -15.48 14.03 0.14
CA LYS A 73 -16.40 13.07 0.75
C LYS A 73 -16.38 11.81 -0.11
N ILE A 74 -16.00 10.69 0.50
CA ILE A 74 -15.92 9.38 -0.17
C ILE A 74 -17.24 9.04 -0.87
N LYS A 75 -18.37 9.28 -0.20
CA LYS A 75 -19.70 9.06 -0.77
C LYS A 75 -19.91 9.86 -2.07
N THR A 76 -19.54 11.15 -2.06
CA THR A 76 -19.64 12.02 -3.24
C THR A 76 -18.72 11.57 -4.37
N LEU A 77 -17.54 11.01 -4.08
CA LEU A 77 -16.68 10.44 -5.12
C LEU A 77 -17.31 9.20 -5.76
N ILE A 78 -17.86 8.28 -4.94
CA ILE A 78 -18.53 7.07 -5.42
C ILE A 78 -19.75 7.44 -6.29
N ASP A 79 -20.58 8.36 -5.82
CA ASP A 79 -21.77 8.81 -6.55
C ASP A 79 -21.40 9.52 -7.87
N SER A 80 -20.18 10.06 -7.98
CA SER A 80 -19.69 10.75 -9.19
C SER A 80 -19.00 9.84 -10.21
N ILE A 81 -18.83 8.55 -9.91
CA ILE A 81 -18.40 7.57 -10.90
C ILE A 81 -19.61 7.29 -11.78
N GLU A 82 -19.85 8.17 -12.77
CA GLU A 82 -20.85 7.96 -13.80
C GLU A 82 -20.34 6.97 -14.86
N ASN A 83 -21.23 6.54 -15.77
CA ASN A 83 -21.01 5.49 -16.79
C ASN A 83 -19.76 5.69 -17.71
N ASP A 84 -19.09 6.84 -17.65
CA ASP A 84 -17.85 7.14 -18.38
C ASP A 84 -16.61 6.85 -17.52
N THR A 85 -16.33 5.56 -17.29
CA THR A 85 -15.04 5.10 -16.72
C THR A 85 -14.21 4.44 -17.80
N THR A 86 -12.90 4.65 -17.76
CA THR A 86 -12.01 3.97 -18.69
C THR A 86 -11.91 2.48 -18.35
N ASP A 87 -11.51 1.65 -19.31
CA ASP A 87 -11.23 0.22 -19.07
C ASP A 87 -10.20 0.02 -17.95
N TYR A 88 -9.24 0.94 -17.82
CA TYR A 88 -8.24 0.91 -16.74
C TYR A 88 -8.83 1.28 -15.37
N ASP A 89 -9.79 2.21 -15.33
CA ASP A 89 -10.52 2.57 -14.11
C ASP A 89 -11.40 1.40 -13.64
N LEU A 90 -12.09 0.75 -14.55
CA LEU A 90 -12.87 -0.46 -14.25
C LEU A 90 -11.96 -1.60 -13.78
N TRP A 91 -10.82 -1.78 -14.45
CA TRP A 91 -9.83 -2.80 -14.09
C TRP A 91 -9.27 -2.61 -12.67
N ILE A 92 -8.93 -1.38 -12.27
CA ILE A 92 -8.42 -1.16 -10.90
C ILE A 92 -9.52 -1.38 -9.85
N VAL A 93 -10.76 -0.98 -10.14
CA VAL A 93 -11.89 -1.20 -9.22
C VAL A 93 -12.12 -2.70 -9.03
N HIS A 94 -12.11 -3.47 -10.13
CA HIS A 94 -12.20 -4.92 -10.05
C HIS A 94 -11.02 -5.53 -9.29
N SER A 95 -9.80 -5.09 -9.56
CA SER A 95 -8.59 -5.55 -8.87
C SER A 95 -8.63 -5.28 -7.36
N ILE A 96 -9.16 -4.12 -6.96
CA ILE A 96 -9.38 -3.77 -5.55
C ILE A 96 -10.46 -4.64 -4.93
N LYS A 97 -11.53 -4.97 -5.67
CA LYS A 97 -12.56 -5.88 -5.17
C LYS A 97 -11.99 -7.28 -4.95
N THR A 98 -11.22 -7.81 -5.90
CA THR A 98 -10.57 -9.12 -5.76
C THR A 98 -9.63 -9.18 -4.55
N ILE A 99 -8.81 -8.14 -4.34
CA ILE A 99 -7.89 -8.13 -3.20
C ILE A 99 -8.61 -7.93 -1.87
N LEU A 100 -9.75 -7.22 -1.87
CA LEU A 100 -10.61 -7.09 -0.70
C LEU A 100 -11.27 -8.43 -0.33
N ASP A 101 -11.70 -9.21 -1.31
CA ASP A 101 -12.28 -10.54 -1.07
C ASP A 101 -11.24 -11.51 -0.48
N ASP A 102 -10.00 -11.51 -0.98
CA ASP A 102 -8.90 -12.26 -0.35
C ASP A 102 -8.61 -11.70 1.06
N TYR A 103 -8.63 -10.38 1.24
CA TYR A 103 -8.42 -9.76 2.55
C TYR A 103 -9.45 -10.21 3.58
N GLU A 104 -10.74 -10.21 3.24
CA GLU A 104 -11.82 -10.66 4.12
C GLU A 104 -11.71 -12.16 4.44
N TYR A 105 -11.37 -12.98 3.45
CA TYR A 105 -11.16 -14.42 3.64
C TYR A 105 -9.94 -14.72 4.54
N GLN A 106 -8.78 -14.10 4.28
CA GLN A 106 -7.60 -14.32 5.12
C GLN A 106 -7.82 -13.82 6.56
N LEU A 107 -8.61 -12.76 6.73
CA LEU A 107 -9.01 -12.31 8.07
C LEU A 107 -9.90 -13.34 8.78
N SER A 108 -10.86 -13.99 8.09
CA SER A 108 -11.69 -15.03 8.71
C SER A 108 -10.86 -16.25 9.14
N GLU A 109 -9.79 -16.54 8.42
CA GLU A 109 -8.85 -17.63 8.74
C GLU A 109 -7.72 -17.24 9.72
N ASN A 110 -7.70 -15.99 10.22
CA ASN A 110 -6.63 -15.43 11.06
C ASN A 110 -5.23 -15.39 10.40
N ASN A 111 -5.14 -15.39 9.07
CA ASN A 111 -3.89 -15.41 8.30
C ASN A 111 -3.38 -14.01 7.95
N VAL A 112 -3.29 -13.13 8.95
CA VAL A 112 -2.93 -11.71 8.77
C VAL A 112 -1.47 -11.54 8.29
N LEU A 113 -0.57 -12.46 8.67
CA LEU A 113 0.84 -12.38 8.28
C LEU A 113 1.07 -12.67 6.79
N GLU A 114 0.27 -13.55 6.19
CA GLU A 114 0.36 -13.86 4.76
C GLU A 114 -0.24 -12.75 3.88
N LEU A 115 -1.19 -12.01 4.44
CA LEU A 115 -1.93 -10.97 3.74
C LEU A 115 -1.10 -9.68 3.55
N GLY A 116 -0.24 -9.35 4.51
CA GLY A 116 0.54 -8.12 4.48
C GLY A 116 1.45 -7.96 3.25
N PRO A 117 2.32 -8.94 2.93
CA PRO A 117 3.16 -8.88 1.73
C PRO A 117 2.34 -8.77 0.43
N LYS A 118 1.18 -9.45 0.36
CA LYS A 118 0.25 -9.33 -0.77
C LYS A 118 -0.29 -7.91 -0.90
N MET A 119 -0.71 -7.26 0.19
CA MET A 119 -1.20 -5.87 0.14
C MET A 119 -0.12 -4.88 -0.29
N LEU A 120 1.10 -5.07 0.20
CA LEU A 120 2.26 -4.24 -0.15
C LEU A 120 2.63 -4.38 -1.63
N SER A 121 2.64 -5.60 -2.16
CA SER A 121 2.83 -5.87 -3.59
C SER A 121 1.69 -5.29 -4.41
N PHE A 122 0.44 -5.42 -3.97
CA PHE A 122 -0.71 -4.80 -4.67
C PHE A 122 -0.55 -3.28 -4.78
N PHE A 123 -0.17 -2.60 -3.69
CA PHE A 123 0.06 -1.15 -3.72
C PHE A 123 1.17 -0.79 -4.71
N LYS A 124 2.28 -1.51 -4.68
CA LYS A 124 3.44 -1.21 -5.52
C LYS A 124 3.19 -1.56 -6.99
N ASP A 125 2.88 -2.81 -7.27
CA ASP A 125 2.94 -3.39 -8.60
C ASP A 125 1.62 -3.17 -9.38
N THR A 126 0.48 -3.16 -8.69
CA THR A 126 -0.84 -2.94 -9.32
C THR A 126 -1.23 -1.47 -9.28
N LEU A 127 -1.23 -0.86 -8.09
CA LEU A 127 -1.72 0.51 -7.95
C LEU A 127 -0.72 1.54 -8.48
N CYS A 128 0.57 1.45 -8.14
CA CYS A 128 1.56 2.42 -8.62
C CYS A 128 2.03 2.09 -10.04
N ASP A 129 2.62 0.91 -10.25
CA ASP A 129 3.35 0.63 -11.49
C ASP A 129 2.46 0.42 -12.73
N LYS A 130 1.20 0.02 -12.53
CA LYS A 130 0.23 -0.16 -13.64
C LYS A 130 -0.78 0.98 -13.67
N TYR A 131 -1.62 1.09 -12.65
CA TYR A 131 -2.75 2.01 -12.68
C TYR A 131 -2.33 3.49 -12.61
N LEU A 132 -1.49 3.88 -11.65
CA LEU A 132 -1.08 5.28 -11.55
C LEU A 132 -0.29 5.74 -12.79
N GLU A 133 0.47 4.84 -13.41
CA GLU A 133 1.12 5.13 -14.70
C GLU A 133 0.10 5.32 -15.83
N SER A 134 -0.98 4.52 -15.91
CA SER A 134 -2.02 4.71 -16.94
C SER A 134 -2.76 6.05 -16.78
N THR A 135 -2.97 6.53 -15.55
CA THR A 135 -3.62 7.83 -15.28
C THR A 135 -2.71 9.05 -15.49
N LYS A 136 -1.44 8.85 -15.85
CA LYS A 136 -0.60 9.95 -16.35
C LYS A 136 -0.95 10.35 -17.78
N LEU A 137 -1.49 9.40 -18.56
CA LEU A 137 -1.85 9.60 -19.97
C LEU A 137 -3.30 10.09 -20.13
N ASN A 138 -4.17 9.81 -19.16
CA ASN A 138 -5.55 10.27 -19.14
C ASN A 138 -5.87 11.00 -17.82
N THR A 139 -6.39 12.23 -17.92
CA THR A 139 -6.67 13.11 -16.78
C THR A 139 -8.12 13.60 -16.79
N ASP A 140 -9.06 12.74 -17.17
CA ASP A 140 -10.46 13.05 -16.98
C ASP A 140 -10.83 13.11 -15.48
N LYS A 141 -11.99 13.72 -15.20
CA LYS A 141 -12.47 13.91 -13.82
C LYS A 141 -12.82 12.58 -13.14
N ASN A 142 -13.28 11.58 -13.89
CA ASN A 142 -13.70 10.30 -13.36
C ASN A 142 -12.48 9.44 -12.97
N THR A 143 -11.48 9.31 -13.84
CA THR A 143 -10.16 8.74 -13.56
C THR A 143 -9.51 9.42 -12.35
N SER A 144 -9.64 10.74 -12.22
CA SER A 144 -9.14 11.46 -11.03
C SER A 144 -9.83 10.98 -9.75
N ASN A 145 -11.16 10.86 -9.76
CA ASN A 145 -11.94 10.39 -8.62
C ASN A 145 -11.66 8.92 -8.29
N VAL A 146 -11.60 8.05 -9.29
CA VAL A 146 -11.25 6.62 -9.13
C VAL A 146 -9.84 6.51 -8.57
N THR A 147 -8.88 7.32 -9.02
CA THR A 147 -7.51 7.32 -8.49
C THR A 147 -7.47 7.68 -7.02
N ILE A 148 -8.16 8.74 -6.61
CA ILE A 148 -8.23 9.14 -5.21
C ILE A 148 -8.84 8.01 -4.36
N LEU A 149 -9.97 7.43 -4.81
CA LEU A 149 -10.64 6.35 -4.08
C LEU A 149 -9.74 5.13 -3.94
N SER A 150 -9.12 4.69 -5.05
CA SER A 150 -8.22 3.54 -5.08
C SER A 150 -7.08 3.71 -4.07
N PHE A 151 -6.45 4.88 -4.02
CA PHE A 151 -5.42 5.16 -3.02
C PHE A 151 -5.95 5.14 -1.60
N ILE A 152 -7.11 5.76 -1.33
CA ILE A 152 -7.71 5.75 0.02
C ILE A 152 -8.03 4.32 0.47
N PHE A 153 -8.58 3.49 -0.40
CA PHE A 153 -8.93 2.10 -0.07
C PHE A 153 -7.67 1.27 0.22
N VAL A 154 -6.68 1.28 -0.67
CA VAL A 154 -5.47 0.47 -0.46
C VAL A 154 -4.67 0.96 0.75
N LEU A 155 -4.59 2.28 0.99
CA LEU A 155 -3.97 2.83 2.21
C LEU A 155 -4.67 2.34 3.48
N ARG A 156 -6.00 2.18 3.46
CA ARG A 156 -6.75 1.59 4.58
C ARG A 156 -6.46 0.11 4.78
N LEU A 157 -6.27 -0.65 3.70
CA LEU A 157 -5.93 -2.08 3.76
C LEU A 157 -4.53 -2.32 4.34
N ILE A 158 -3.55 -1.44 4.03
CA ILE A 158 -2.18 -1.60 4.56
C ILE A 158 -2.00 -1.05 5.97
N LYS A 159 -2.93 -0.24 6.47
CA LYS A 159 -2.85 0.43 7.79
C LYS A 159 -2.49 -0.50 8.97
N PRO A 160 -3.00 -1.74 9.07
CA PRO A 160 -2.60 -2.64 10.16
C PRO A 160 -1.10 -2.97 10.18
N TYR A 161 -0.43 -2.89 9.02
CA TYR A 161 0.99 -3.18 8.87
C TYR A 161 1.85 -1.91 8.92
N ILE A 162 1.33 -0.78 8.43
CA ILE A 162 1.98 0.54 8.35
C ILE A 162 1.02 1.59 8.95
N PRO A 163 1.07 1.84 10.28
CA PRO A 163 0.08 2.64 10.99
C PRO A 163 0.10 4.16 10.71
#